data_AF-A0A975GCY0-F1
#
_entry.id   AF-A0A975GCY0-F1
#
_cell.length_a   1.000
_cell.length_b   1.000
_cell.length_c   1.000
_cell.angle_alpha   90.00
_cell.angle_beta   90.00
_cell.angle_gamma   90.00
#
_symmetry.space_group_name_H-M   'P 1'
#
loop_
_entity.id
_entity.type
_entity.pdbx_description
1 polymer ?
#
loop_
_entity_poly.entity_id
_entity_poly.type
_entity_poly.pdbx_seq_one_letter_code
_entity_poly.pdbx_strand_id
1 'polypeptide(L)'
;MKKIVLFVVALMSVVSLQAQGDLHLFEVNNKSGKITPLIIEEAFTKNGFSLGINSEMNGPFTKQFQQTDFKVFTLLTVYHTEFSKDLVNKYPQAGVFIPMGVGIYQGANEDTLHISMLTAETQAKILGSDTVILKKIEKAALKVVNNLLPNAKHNISKDSLKESRNLVTQYEMDLDGEDWADMREEFEMNLEAGFEPFGFVMPSFMDYNEELTQEGSVDSPYDFYDTYSICKLKVIYNVAKTRPEASAFAPCTTMVYKKKDEDKIVVGFPAVYNWLSSARIEDKNAHDVLMKAQKDFESILKDITE
;
A
#
# COMPACT_ATOMS: atom_id res chain seq x y z
N MET A 1 -31.92 9.39 18.58
CA MET A 1 -30.97 10.49 18.28
C MET A 1 -29.61 10.04 18.80
N LYS A 2 -28.88 9.28 17.98
CA LYS A 2 -27.56 8.75 18.32
C LYS A 2 -26.57 9.94 18.39
N LYS A 3 -25.75 10.00 19.44
CA LYS A 3 -24.74 11.04 19.61
C LYS A 3 -23.47 10.57 18.91
N ILE A 4 -23.17 11.18 17.77
CA ILE A 4 -22.00 10.91 16.93
C ILE A 4 -20.79 11.65 17.53
N VAL A 5 -19.67 10.96 17.73
CA VAL A 5 -18.40 11.57 18.14
C VAL A 5 -17.36 11.31 17.06
N LEU A 6 -17.20 12.26 16.14
CA LEU A 6 -16.13 12.27 15.15
C LEU A 6 -14.80 12.62 15.82
N PHE A 7 -13.96 11.64 16.15
CA PHE A 7 -12.60 11.91 16.67
C PHE A 7 -11.59 11.97 15.52
N VAL A 8 -11.28 13.19 15.06
CA VAL A 8 -10.11 13.45 14.22
C VAL A 8 -8.90 13.57 15.14
N VAL A 9 -8.14 12.47 15.32
CA VAL A 9 -6.89 12.52 16.07
C VAL A 9 -5.80 13.13 15.19
N ALA A 10 -5.46 14.40 15.44
CA ALA A 10 -4.36 15.09 14.79
C ALA A 10 -3.04 14.84 15.57
N LEU A 11 -2.26 13.84 15.16
CA LEU A 11 -0.90 13.64 15.66
C LEU A 11 0.08 14.54 14.87
N MET A 12 0.42 15.70 15.43
CA MET A 12 1.49 16.55 14.89
C MET A 12 2.86 16.04 15.34
N SER A 13 3.46 15.16 14.53
CA SER A 13 4.87 14.77 14.67
C SER A 13 5.73 15.66 13.79
N VAL A 14 6.27 16.77 14.33
CA VAL A 14 7.31 17.55 13.63
C VAL A 14 8.64 16.83 13.78
N VAL A 15 8.89 15.87 12.89
CA VAL A 15 10.21 15.27 12.70
C VAL A 15 10.83 15.94 11.48
N SER A 16 11.60 17.00 11.71
CA SER A 16 12.49 17.55 10.69
C SER A 16 13.73 16.67 10.54
N LEU A 17 13.56 15.46 10.00
CA LEU A 17 14.68 14.77 9.35
C LEU A 17 14.94 15.51 8.03
N GLN A 18 16.22 15.75 7.72
CA GLN A 18 16.62 16.25 6.41
C GLN A 18 15.96 15.34 5.36
N ALA A 19 15.06 15.90 4.56
CA ALA A 19 14.33 15.15 3.54
C ALA A 19 15.35 14.61 2.55
N GLN A 20 15.62 13.31 2.63
CA GLN A 20 16.13 12.53 1.52
C GLN A 20 14.88 11.94 0.86
N GLY A 21 14.84 11.88 -0.48
CA GLY A 21 13.62 11.52 -1.21
C GLY A 21 12.92 10.24 -0.76
N ASP A 22 11.66 10.14 -1.17
CA ASP A 22 10.72 9.19 -0.59
C ASP A 22 10.78 7.77 -1.16
N LEU A 23 11.45 7.58 -2.31
CA LEU A 23 11.52 6.30 -3.02
C LEU A 23 12.96 5.84 -3.21
N HIS A 24 13.18 4.54 -3.02
CA HIS A 24 14.28 3.84 -3.65
C HIS A 24 13.96 3.58 -5.12
N LEU A 25 14.90 3.95 -6.00
CA LEU A 25 14.79 3.76 -7.45
C LEU A 25 15.99 2.96 -7.94
N PHE A 26 15.71 1.83 -8.57
CA PHE A 26 16.72 0.95 -9.17
C PHE A 26 16.55 0.93 -10.68
N GLU A 27 17.66 1.02 -11.40
CA GLU A 27 17.73 0.92 -12.86
C GLU A 27 18.68 -0.24 -13.23
N VAL A 28 18.25 -1.16 -14.08
CA VAL A 28 19.09 -2.27 -14.56
C VAL A 28 18.89 -2.53 -16.04
N ASN A 29 19.96 -2.79 -16.79
CA ASN A 29 19.84 -3.19 -18.19
C ASN A 29 19.07 -4.52 -18.30
N ASN A 30 17.97 -4.50 -19.02
CA ASN A 30 17.09 -5.63 -19.28
C ASN A 30 16.75 -5.77 -20.78
N LYS A 31 17.70 -5.42 -21.66
CA LYS A 31 17.52 -5.56 -23.12
C LYS A 31 17.13 -6.99 -23.52
N SER A 32 17.77 -7.96 -22.87
CA SER A 32 17.51 -9.39 -23.11
C SER A 32 16.18 -9.90 -22.54
N GLY A 33 15.48 -9.10 -21.72
CA GLY A 33 14.23 -9.49 -21.07
C GLY A 33 14.36 -10.63 -20.04
N LYS A 34 15.59 -10.93 -19.59
CA LYS A 34 15.85 -12.03 -18.65
C LYS A 34 15.45 -11.70 -17.22
N ILE A 35 15.38 -10.42 -16.85
CA ILE A 35 14.92 -9.99 -15.53
C ILE A 35 13.41 -9.79 -15.65
N THR A 36 12.64 -10.68 -15.01
CA THR A 36 11.19 -10.70 -15.05
C THR A 36 10.60 -10.39 -13.67
N PRO A 37 9.36 -9.91 -13.58
CA PRO A 37 8.69 -9.73 -12.30
C PRO A 37 8.62 -11.01 -11.45
N LEU A 38 8.48 -12.18 -12.08
CA LEU A 38 8.49 -13.47 -11.40
C LEU A 38 9.83 -13.77 -10.71
N ILE A 39 10.96 -13.47 -11.36
CA ILE A 39 12.28 -13.65 -10.73
C ILE A 39 12.47 -12.71 -9.53
N ILE A 40 11.91 -11.49 -9.62
CA ILE A 40 11.93 -10.53 -8.51
C ILE A 40 11.09 -11.06 -7.35
N GLU A 41 9.85 -11.49 -7.61
CA GLU A 41 8.97 -12.14 -6.63
C GLU A 41 9.68 -13.31 -5.93
N GLU A 42 10.20 -14.27 -6.69
CA GLU A 42 10.90 -15.43 -6.12
C GLU A 42 12.08 -15.02 -5.24
N ALA A 43 12.79 -13.95 -5.59
CA ALA A 43 13.90 -13.45 -4.78
C ALA A 43 13.41 -12.90 -3.45
N PHE A 44 12.28 -12.18 -3.41
CA PHE A 44 11.65 -11.74 -2.16
C PHE A 44 11.21 -12.94 -1.32
N THR A 45 10.49 -13.90 -1.92
CA THR A 45 9.97 -15.08 -1.22
C THR A 45 11.08 -15.92 -0.58
N LYS A 46 12.19 -16.11 -1.29
CA LYS A 46 13.37 -16.85 -0.76
C LYS A 46 14.10 -16.13 0.38
N ASN A 47 13.76 -14.87 0.67
CA ASN A 47 14.47 -14.03 1.64
C ASN A 47 13.54 -13.48 2.73
N GLY A 48 12.51 -14.25 3.12
CA GLY A 48 11.69 -13.95 4.30
C GLY A 48 10.53 -12.99 4.06
N PHE A 49 10.20 -12.73 2.80
CA PHE A 49 8.97 -12.02 2.44
C PHE A 49 7.90 -13.00 1.98
N SER A 50 6.65 -12.69 2.26
CA SER A 50 5.50 -13.35 1.66
C SER A 50 4.90 -12.44 0.58
N LEU A 51 4.28 -13.06 -0.41
CA LEU A 51 3.63 -12.40 -1.53
C LEU A 51 2.22 -11.95 -1.15
N GLY A 52 1.87 -10.71 -1.47
CA GLY A 52 0.48 -10.29 -1.55
C GLY A 52 -0.06 -10.57 -2.95
N ILE A 53 0.41 -9.80 -3.93
CA ILE A 53 0.05 -10.00 -5.34
C ILE A 53 1.23 -9.76 -6.28
N ASN A 54 1.19 -10.38 -7.46
CA ASN A 54 2.02 -10.03 -8.61
C ASN A 54 1.10 -9.79 -9.82
N SER A 55 0.81 -8.51 -10.11
CA SER A 55 -0.21 -8.13 -11.08
C SER A 55 0.39 -7.47 -12.32
N GLU A 56 0.34 -8.17 -13.45
CA GLU A 56 0.72 -7.65 -14.78
C GLU A 56 -0.37 -6.71 -15.31
N MET A 57 0.00 -5.46 -15.61
CA MET A 57 -0.97 -4.41 -15.93
C MET A 57 -1.14 -4.11 -17.42
N ASN A 58 -0.24 -4.55 -18.30
CA ASN A 58 -0.38 -4.29 -19.73
C ASN A 58 -1.64 -4.94 -20.31
N GLY A 59 -1.98 -6.16 -19.86
CA GLY A 59 -3.23 -6.83 -20.24
C GLY A 59 -4.46 -5.99 -19.86
N PRO A 60 -4.67 -5.66 -18.58
CA PRO A 60 -5.73 -4.76 -18.13
C PRO A 60 -5.74 -3.40 -18.85
N PHE A 61 -4.59 -2.75 -19.04
CA PHE A 61 -4.49 -1.47 -19.74
C PHE A 61 -4.93 -1.57 -21.21
N THR A 62 -4.48 -2.61 -21.91
CA THR A 62 -4.86 -2.82 -23.32
C THR A 62 -6.35 -3.11 -23.43
N LYS A 63 -6.92 -3.91 -22.53
CA LYS A 63 -8.36 -4.23 -22.53
C LYS A 63 -9.22 -2.98 -22.29
N GLN A 64 -8.88 -2.15 -21.31
CA GLN A 64 -9.73 -1.02 -20.92
C GLN A 64 -9.44 0.27 -21.70
N PHE A 65 -8.17 0.54 -22.02
CA PHE A 65 -7.71 1.80 -22.61
C PHE A 65 -7.12 1.64 -24.01
N GLN A 66 -7.14 0.42 -24.56
CA GLN A 66 -6.73 0.10 -25.94
C GLN A 66 -5.24 0.30 -26.24
N GLN A 67 -4.43 0.69 -25.25
CA GLN A 67 -2.99 0.90 -25.39
C GLN A 67 -2.25 0.75 -24.06
N THR A 68 -0.95 0.47 -24.15
CA THR A 68 0.02 0.58 -23.06
C THR A 68 1.33 1.16 -23.60
N ASP A 69 2.03 1.94 -22.78
CA ASP A 69 3.33 2.53 -23.11
C ASP A 69 4.50 1.70 -22.54
N PHE A 70 4.19 0.51 -22.00
CA PHE A 70 5.14 -0.33 -21.28
C PHE A 70 5.35 -1.68 -21.95
N LYS A 71 6.58 -2.18 -21.85
CA LYS A 71 6.94 -3.58 -22.12
C LYS A 71 6.71 -4.44 -20.87
N VAL A 72 7.00 -3.89 -19.70
CA VAL A 72 6.75 -4.49 -18.38
C VAL A 72 6.09 -3.42 -17.53
N PHE A 73 4.95 -3.74 -16.91
CA PHE A 73 4.39 -2.91 -15.85
C PHE A 73 3.66 -3.82 -14.89
N THR A 74 4.26 -4.02 -13.72
CA THR A 74 3.79 -4.97 -12.72
C THR A 74 3.69 -4.28 -11.37
N LEU A 75 2.55 -4.50 -10.71
CA LEU A 75 2.34 -4.15 -9.32
C LEU A 75 2.60 -5.39 -8.48
N LEU A 76 3.77 -5.46 -7.85
CA LEU A 76 4.12 -6.50 -6.90
C LEU A 76 3.87 -5.98 -5.48
N THR A 77 3.30 -6.77 -4.60
CA THR A 77 3.22 -6.44 -3.17
C THR A 77 3.78 -7.56 -2.31
N VAL A 78 4.52 -7.20 -1.27
CA VAL A 78 5.18 -8.16 -0.36
C VAL A 78 5.13 -7.68 1.08
N TYR A 79 5.25 -8.57 2.06
CA TYR A 79 5.47 -8.21 3.47
C TYR A 79 6.52 -9.12 4.08
N HIS A 80 7.35 -8.59 4.99
CA HIS A 80 8.33 -9.42 5.69
C HIS A 80 7.63 -10.21 6.80
N THR A 81 7.72 -11.54 6.81
CA THR A 81 6.89 -12.39 7.67
C THR A 81 7.13 -12.14 9.16
N GLU A 82 8.37 -11.88 9.58
CA GLU A 82 8.66 -11.56 10.98
C GLU A 82 8.46 -10.08 11.32
N PHE A 83 9.19 -9.17 10.67
CA PHE A 83 9.18 -7.75 11.05
C PHE A 83 7.85 -7.04 10.84
N SER A 84 6.99 -7.52 9.94
CA SER A 84 5.66 -6.91 9.76
C SER A 84 4.75 -7.21 10.95
N LYS A 85 4.90 -8.38 11.60
CA LYS A 85 4.17 -8.73 12.82
C LYS A 85 4.57 -7.81 13.97
N ASP A 86 5.88 -7.62 14.16
CA ASP A 86 6.42 -6.65 15.13
C ASP A 86 5.87 -5.23 14.87
N LEU A 87 5.77 -4.85 13.59
CA LEU A 87 5.30 -3.53 13.18
C LEU A 87 3.83 -3.32 13.53
N VAL A 88 2.94 -4.26 13.17
CA VAL A 88 1.49 -4.16 13.44
C VAL A 88 1.17 -4.26 14.92
N ASN A 89 1.86 -5.12 15.66
CA ASN A 89 1.67 -5.21 17.11
C ASN A 89 2.04 -3.89 17.82
N LYS A 90 3.02 -3.15 17.28
CA LYS A 90 3.41 -1.84 17.81
C LYS A 90 2.54 -0.69 17.28
N TYR A 91 2.19 -0.75 16.00
CA TYR A 91 1.48 0.29 15.26
C TYR A 91 0.35 -0.37 14.46
N PRO A 92 -0.86 -0.52 15.03
CA PRO A 92 -1.99 -1.20 14.37
C PRO A 92 -2.32 -0.62 13.00
N GLN A 93 -2.12 0.67 12.76
CA GLN A 93 -2.34 1.30 11.46
C GLN A 93 -1.32 0.91 10.39
N ALA A 94 -0.24 0.20 10.74
CA ALA A 94 0.80 -0.22 9.80
C ALA A 94 0.35 -1.31 8.81
N GLY A 95 -0.84 -1.88 8.97
CA GLY A 95 -1.47 -2.77 7.99
C GLY A 95 -1.63 -2.13 6.61
N VAL A 96 -1.63 -0.79 6.50
CA VAL A 96 -1.60 -0.08 5.21
C VAL A 96 -0.32 -0.38 4.38
N PHE A 97 0.66 -1.07 4.95
CA PHE A 97 1.87 -1.56 4.28
C PHE A 97 2.00 -3.08 4.30
N ILE A 98 0.91 -3.81 4.59
CA ILE A 98 0.93 -5.27 4.65
C ILE A 98 -0.16 -5.79 3.73
N PRO A 99 0.19 -6.10 2.47
CA PRO A 99 1.52 -6.03 1.86
C PRO A 99 1.91 -4.62 1.40
N MET A 100 3.23 -4.34 1.25
CA MET A 100 3.78 -3.08 0.73
C MET A 100 4.12 -3.20 -0.75
N GLY A 101 4.01 -2.10 -1.50
CA GLY A 101 4.23 -2.07 -2.94
C GLY A 101 5.70 -2.10 -3.37
N VAL A 102 5.95 -2.84 -4.45
CA VAL A 102 7.18 -2.89 -5.22
C VAL A 102 6.80 -2.67 -6.69
N GLY A 103 7.02 -1.45 -7.18
CA GLY A 103 6.69 -1.09 -8.55
C GLY A 103 7.76 -1.59 -9.52
N ILE A 104 7.38 -2.36 -10.54
CA ILE A 104 8.31 -2.94 -11.53
C ILE A 104 7.88 -2.50 -12.93
N TYR A 105 8.72 -1.76 -13.64
CA TYR A 105 8.33 -1.23 -14.96
C TYR A 105 9.48 -1.10 -15.96
N GLN A 106 9.16 -1.16 -17.24
CA GLN A 106 10.06 -0.93 -18.36
C GLN A 106 9.24 -0.34 -19.51
N GLY A 107 9.64 0.84 -20.01
CA GLY A 107 8.98 1.47 -21.15
C GLY A 107 9.05 0.61 -22.42
N ALA A 108 8.06 0.75 -23.32
CA ALA A 108 7.99 -0.03 -24.55
C ALA A 108 9.25 0.13 -25.44
N ASN A 109 9.86 1.32 -25.42
CA ASN A 109 11.02 1.68 -26.23
C ASN A 109 12.30 1.80 -25.38
N GLU A 110 12.37 1.11 -24.25
CA GLU A 110 13.46 1.20 -23.28
C GLU A 110 14.13 -0.16 -23.04
N ASP A 111 15.46 -0.16 -22.93
CA ASP A 111 16.26 -1.35 -22.61
C ASP A 111 16.45 -1.56 -21.09
N THR A 112 16.05 -0.61 -20.26
CA THR A 112 16.21 -0.59 -18.80
C THR A 112 14.93 -1.00 -18.08
N LEU A 113 15.05 -1.91 -17.11
CA LEU A 113 13.99 -2.22 -16.15
C LEU A 113 14.20 -1.37 -14.89
N HIS A 114 13.10 -0.90 -14.32
CA HIS A 114 13.06 -0.09 -13.12
C HIS A 114 12.36 -0.83 -11.98
N ILE A 115 12.85 -0.63 -10.77
CA ILE A 115 12.20 -1.06 -9.54
C ILE A 115 12.05 0.13 -8.60
N SER A 116 10.89 0.30 -8.00
CA SER A 116 10.57 1.38 -7.06
C SER A 116 9.98 0.83 -5.77
N MET A 117 10.43 1.37 -4.62
CA MET A 117 9.95 0.99 -3.28
C MET A 117 9.97 2.20 -2.36
N LEU A 118 9.07 2.23 -1.37
CA LEU A 118 9.07 3.27 -0.33
C LEU A 118 10.26 3.12 0.62
N THR A 119 10.87 4.24 0.99
CA THR A 119 11.87 4.26 2.08
C THR A 119 11.22 4.04 3.44
N ALA A 120 11.99 3.59 4.42
CA ALA A 120 11.54 3.45 5.80
C ALA A 120 11.12 4.81 6.40
N GLU A 121 11.84 5.88 6.06
CA GLU A 121 11.50 7.25 6.43
C GLU A 121 10.13 7.67 5.88
N THR A 122 9.81 7.30 4.64
CA THR A 122 8.50 7.61 4.03
C THR A 122 7.39 6.82 4.69
N GLN A 123 7.61 5.53 4.93
CA GLN A 123 6.64 4.70 5.63
C GLN A 123 6.39 5.25 7.05
N ALA A 124 7.43 5.66 7.77
CA ALA A 124 7.30 6.26 9.10
C ALA A 124 6.54 7.60 9.06
N LYS A 125 6.84 8.44 8.06
CA LYS A 125 6.13 9.70 7.81
C LYS A 125 4.62 9.47 7.60
N ILE A 126 4.27 8.42 6.84
CA ILE A 126 2.87 8.07 6.56
C ILE A 126 2.15 7.60 7.84
N LEU A 127 2.78 6.73 8.62
CA LEU A 127 2.18 6.19 9.86
C LEU A 127 2.20 7.17 11.04
N GLY A 128 3.00 8.23 10.95
CA GLY A 128 3.32 9.09 12.10
C GLY A 128 4.13 8.35 13.18
N SER A 129 4.94 7.35 12.81
CA SER A 129 5.65 6.44 13.71
C SER A 129 7.17 6.66 13.73
N ASP A 130 7.89 5.89 14.56
CA ASP A 130 9.35 5.77 14.46
C ASP A 130 9.77 4.87 13.27
N THR A 131 11.06 4.94 12.90
CA THR A 131 11.62 4.21 11.75
C THR A 131 12.27 2.86 12.12
N VAL A 132 12.30 2.44 13.38
CA VAL A 132 13.21 1.36 13.85
C VAL A 132 12.88 0.02 13.19
N ILE A 133 11.62 -0.40 13.19
CA ILE A 133 11.19 -1.67 12.56
C ILE A 133 11.16 -1.53 11.04
N LEU A 134 10.69 -0.39 10.54
CA LEU A 134 10.65 -0.07 9.11
C LEU A 134 12.03 -0.14 8.45
N LYS A 135 13.09 0.32 9.13
CA LYS A 135 14.48 0.20 8.65
C LYS A 135 14.97 -1.24 8.56
N LYS A 136 14.45 -2.15 9.38
CA LYS A 136 14.77 -3.59 9.26
C LYS A 136 14.12 -4.16 8.00
N ILE A 137 12.85 -3.83 7.76
CA ILE A 137 12.09 -4.24 6.56
C ILE A 137 12.76 -3.70 5.30
N GLU A 138 13.05 -2.40 5.25
CA GLU A 138 13.75 -1.74 4.16
C GLU A 138 15.12 -2.38 3.90
N LYS A 139 15.95 -2.57 4.95
CA LYS A 139 17.25 -3.23 4.81
C LYS A 139 17.14 -4.64 4.23
N ALA A 140 16.13 -5.41 4.65
CA ALA A 140 15.87 -6.75 4.12
C ALA A 140 15.49 -6.68 2.62
N ALA A 141 14.57 -5.78 2.25
CA ALA A 141 14.14 -5.59 0.86
C ALA A 141 15.29 -5.12 -0.05
N LEU A 142 16.09 -4.14 0.39
CA LEU A 142 17.26 -3.67 -0.35
C LEU A 142 18.30 -4.77 -0.53
N LYS A 143 18.49 -5.64 0.47
CA LYS A 143 19.40 -6.79 0.35
C LYS A 143 18.93 -7.74 -0.76
N VAL A 144 17.61 -7.99 -0.87
CA VAL A 144 17.05 -8.82 -1.94
C VAL A 144 17.38 -8.22 -3.31
N VAL A 145 17.02 -6.94 -3.52
CA VAL A 145 17.21 -6.28 -4.82
C VAL A 145 18.69 -6.20 -5.19
N ASN A 146 19.57 -5.81 -4.25
CA ASN A 146 21.01 -5.71 -4.51
C ASN A 146 21.66 -7.07 -4.80
N ASN A 147 21.21 -8.15 -4.15
CA ASN A 147 21.73 -9.49 -4.43
C ASN A 147 21.24 -10.01 -5.78
N LEU A 148 19.98 -9.77 -6.12
CA LEU A 148 19.42 -10.18 -7.40
C LEU A 148 20.02 -9.39 -8.57
N LEU A 149 20.24 -8.09 -8.36
CA LEU A 149 20.66 -7.13 -9.38
C LEU A 149 21.94 -6.39 -8.93
N PRO A 150 23.10 -7.07 -8.80
CA PRO A 150 24.31 -6.48 -8.24
C PRO A 150 24.89 -5.32 -9.05
N ASN A 151 24.48 -5.17 -10.32
CA ASN A 151 24.90 -4.09 -11.20
C ASN A 151 23.79 -3.04 -11.42
N ALA A 152 22.69 -3.09 -10.68
CA ALA A 152 21.65 -2.07 -10.76
C ALA A 152 22.19 -0.73 -10.20
N LYS A 153 21.86 0.36 -10.88
CA LYS A 153 22.09 1.70 -10.35
C LYS A 153 20.99 2.01 -9.35
N HIS A 154 21.36 2.34 -8.11
CA HIS A 154 20.44 2.69 -7.03
C HIS A 154 20.51 4.19 -6.74
N ASN A 155 19.37 4.87 -6.73
CA ASN A 155 19.24 6.26 -6.31
C ASN A 155 18.07 6.41 -5.34
N ILE A 156 18.10 7.47 -4.54
CA ILE A 156 16.92 7.96 -3.85
C ILE A 156 16.23 8.99 -4.75
N SER A 157 14.90 9.02 -4.75
CA SER A 157 14.14 10.01 -5.50
C SER A 157 14.47 11.44 -5.07
N LYS A 158 13.91 12.42 -5.79
CA LYS A 158 13.89 13.80 -5.32
C LYS A 158 13.01 13.91 -4.07
N ASP A 159 13.25 14.96 -3.30
CA ASP A 159 12.44 15.31 -2.13
C ASP A 159 10.96 15.40 -2.50
N SER A 160 10.10 14.98 -1.57
CA SER A 160 8.65 15.06 -1.72
C SER A 160 8.15 16.50 -1.83
N LEU A 161 6.99 16.69 -2.47
CA LEU A 161 6.26 17.95 -2.36
C LEU A 161 5.71 18.10 -0.94
N LYS A 162 5.56 19.33 -0.45
CA LYS A 162 4.94 19.57 0.85
C LYS A 162 3.50 19.05 0.87
N GLU A 163 3.15 18.32 1.91
CA GLU A 163 1.81 17.84 2.18
C GLU A 163 1.50 18.05 3.66
N SER A 164 0.31 18.56 3.95
CA SER A 164 -0.12 18.90 5.32
C SER A 164 -1.39 18.15 5.74
N ARG A 165 -2.00 17.37 4.84
CA ARG A 165 -3.14 16.51 5.12
C ARG A 165 -2.67 15.18 5.73
N ASN A 166 -3.60 14.47 6.36
CA ASN A 166 -3.34 13.14 6.91
C ASN A 166 -2.99 12.16 5.79
N LEU A 167 -1.91 11.41 6.00
CA LEU A 167 -1.37 10.46 5.02
C LEU A 167 -1.96 9.05 5.15
N VAL A 168 -2.67 8.79 6.24
CA VAL A 168 -3.56 7.66 6.43
C VAL A 168 -4.94 8.22 6.76
N THR A 169 -5.95 7.73 6.05
CA THR A 169 -7.35 8.01 6.38
C THR A 169 -7.88 6.83 7.18
N GLN A 170 -8.49 7.10 8.33
CA GLN A 170 -9.07 6.07 9.20
C GLN A 170 -10.50 6.44 9.59
N TYR A 171 -11.33 5.42 9.73
CA TYR A 171 -12.68 5.48 10.29
C TYR A 171 -12.79 4.43 11.39
N GLU A 172 -13.66 4.70 12.36
CA GLU A 172 -13.95 3.82 13.47
C GLU A 172 -15.46 3.58 13.50
N MET A 173 -15.86 2.34 13.69
CA MET A 173 -17.25 1.91 13.84
C MET A 173 -17.39 1.31 15.23
N ASP A 174 -18.11 2.01 16.11
CA ASP A 174 -18.41 1.51 17.46
C ASP A 174 -19.35 0.29 17.36
N LEU A 175 -19.11 -0.73 18.17
CA LEU A 175 -19.93 -1.93 18.18
C LEU A 175 -21.17 -1.80 19.07
N ASP A 176 -21.20 -0.83 20.00
CA ASP A 176 -22.29 -0.63 20.96
C ASP A 176 -22.70 -1.92 21.72
N GLY A 177 -21.73 -2.83 21.96
CA GLY A 177 -21.94 -4.14 22.58
C GLY A 177 -22.53 -5.23 21.69
N GLU A 178 -22.64 -5.01 20.38
CA GLU A 178 -22.99 -6.02 19.39
C GLU A 178 -21.85 -7.05 19.21
N ASP A 179 -22.18 -8.24 18.70
CA ASP A 179 -21.18 -9.28 18.46
C ASP A 179 -20.24 -8.86 17.34
N TRP A 180 -18.93 -8.90 17.61
CA TRP A 180 -17.94 -8.39 16.67
C TRP A 180 -17.86 -9.23 15.40
N ALA A 181 -18.19 -10.52 15.44
CA ALA A 181 -18.09 -11.40 14.28
C ALA A 181 -19.21 -11.10 13.28
N ASP A 182 -20.45 -10.93 13.78
CA ASP A 182 -21.59 -10.51 12.96
C ASP A 182 -21.33 -9.12 12.34
N MET A 183 -20.80 -8.17 13.13
CA MET A 183 -20.47 -6.83 12.65
C MET A 183 -19.32 -6.81 11.64
N ARG A 184 -18.34 -7.70 11.79
CA ARG A 184 -17.27 -7.90 10.80
C ARG A 184 -17.87 -8.39 9.48
N GLU A 185 -18.69 -9.43 9.50
CA GLU A 185 -19.28 -10.00 8.28
C GLU A 185 -20.13 -8.95 7.53
N GLU A 186 -20.94 -8.16 8.24
CA GLU A 186 -21.71 -7.08 7.63
C GLU A 186 -20.80 -5.98 7.04
N PHE A 187 -19.77 -5.58 7.80
CA PHE A 187 -18.82 -4.57 7.34
C PHE A 187 -18.09 -5.03 6.06
N GLU A 188 -17.55 -6.25 6.03
CA GLU A 188 -16.82 -6.79 4.88
C GLU A 188 -17.73 -6.86 3.64
N MET A 189 -18.96 -7.37 3.79
CA MET A 189 -19.93 -7.41 2.70
C MET A 189 -20.24 -6.00 2.16
N ASN A 190 -20.46 -5.03 3.03
CA ASN A 190 -20.77 -3.64 2.64
C ASN A 190 -19.56 -2.94 2.02
N LEU A 191 -18.35 -3.21 2.53
CA LEU A 191 -17.10 -2.74 1.97
C LEU A 191 -16.95 -3.23 0.53
N GLU A 192 -17.07 -4.54 0.31
CA GLU A 192 -16.91 -5.16 -1.00
C GLU A 192 -17.95 -4.65 -2.01
N ALA A 193 -19.22 -4.61 -1.62
CA ALA A 193 -20.31 -4.11 -2.45
C ALA A 193 -20.19 -2.60 -2.73
N GLY A 194 -19.65 -1.82 -1.79
CA GLY A 194 -19.47 -0.38 -1.92
C GLY A 194 -18.41 0.00 -2.95
N PHE A 195 -17.38 -0.82 -3.15
CA PHE A 195 -16.26 -0.50 -4.06
C PHE A 195 -16.57 -0.69 -5.55
N GLU A 196 -17.36 -1.71 -5.90
CA GLU A 196 -17.62 -2.09 -7.29
C GLU A 196 -18.28 -0.96 -8.11
N PRO A 197 -19.34 -0.25 -7.65
CA PRO A 197 -19.99 0.82 -8.41
C PRO A 197 -19.06 1.98 -8.76
N PHE A 198 -18.01 2.20 -7.97
CA PHE A 198 -17.01 3.23 -8.21
C PHE A 198 -15.86 2.75 -9.11
N GLY A 199 -15.87 1.48 -9.54
CA GLY A 199 -14.87 0.89 -10.41
C GLY A 199 -13.55 0.57 -9.72
N PHE A 200 -13.59 0.35 -8.39
CA PHE A 200 -12.49 -0.27 -7.68
C PHE A 200 -12.55 -1.78 -7.84
N VAL A 201 -11.39 -2.42 -7.75
CA VAL A 201 -11.23 -3.87 -7.73
C VAL A 201 -10.41 -4.26 -6.51
N MET A 202 -10.70 -5.43 -5.95
CA MET A 202 -10.00 -5.98 -4.79
C MET A 202 -9.22 -7.23 -5.23
N PRO A 203 -8.02 -7.08 -5.81
CA PRO A 203 -7.24 -8.21 -6.32
C PRO A 203 -6.81 -9.23 -5.25
N SER A 204 -6.82 -8.86 -3.96
CA SER A 204 -6.43 -9.75 -2.88
C SER A 204 -7.06 -9.32 -1.56
N PHE A 205 -7.42 -10.33 -0.78
CA PHE A 205 -7.77 -10.28 0.63
C PHE A 205 -6.78 -11.16 1.40
N MET A 206 -6.46 -10.78 2.64
CA MET A 206 -5.63 -11.55 3.54
C MET A 206 -6.16 -11.40 4.96
N ASP A 207 -6.50 -12.53 5.59
CA ASP A 207 -6.63 -12.62 7.03
C ASP A 207 -5.23 -12.57 7.65
N TYR A 208 -4.81 -11.36 8.02
CA TYR A 208 -3.50 -11.16 8.61
C TYR A 208 -3.47 -11.58 10.09
N ASN A 209 -4.62 -11.85 10.71
CA ASN A 209 -4.67 -12.36 12.06
C ASN A 209 -4.19 -13.83 12.12
N GLU A 210 -4.48 -14.64 11.10
CA GLU A 210 -3.89 -15.98 10.96
C GLU A 210 -2.35 -15.92 10.91
N GLU A 211 -1.81 -14.93 10.20
CA GLU A 211 -0.37 -14.66 10.16
C GLU A 211 0.16 -14.25 11.53
N LEU A 212 -0.48 -13.29 12.20
CA LEU A 212 -0.08 -12.82 13.53
C LEU A 212 -0.08 -13.94 14.57
N THR A 213 -1.09 -14.80 14.53
CA THR A 213 -1.25 -15.91 15.47
C THR A 213 -0.38 -17.11 15.14
N GLN A 214 0.30 -17.13 13.99
CA GLN A 214 1.05 -18.30 13.50
C GLN A 214 0.17 -19.57 13.56
N GLU A 215 -0.98 -19.50 12.88
CA GLU A 215 -1.97 -20.59 12.87
C GLU A 215 -2.47 -20.95 14.29
N GLY A 216 -2.65 -19.94 15.15
CA GLY A 216 -3.14 -20.12 16.53
C GLY A 216 -2.10 -20.53 17.57
N SER A 217 -0.81 -20.58 17.22
CA SER A 217 0.26 -20.89 18.18
C SER A 217 0.71 -19.71 19.06
N VAL A 218 0.29 -18.49 18.71
CA VAL A 218 0.57 -17.24 19.44
C VAL A 218 -0.72 -16.44 19.60
N ASP A 219 -0.93 -15.84 20.77
CA ASP A 219 -2.06 -14.94 20.99
C ASP A 219 -1.90 -13.63 20.21
N SER A 220 -2.94 -13.27 19.45
CA SER A 220 -3.07 -11.96 18.83
C SER A 220 -3.72 -10.95 19.78
N PRO A 221 -3.30 -9.67 19.78
CA PRO A 221 -4.02 -8.60 20.47
C PRO A 221 -5.34 -8.22 19.75
N TYR A 222 -5.61 -8.81 18.59
CA TYR A 222 -6.79 -8.56 17.78
C TYR A 222 -7.79 -9.72 17.85
N ASP A 223 -9.07 -9.40 17.83
CA ASP A 223 -10.12 -10.38 17.52
C ASP A 223 -10.04 -10.78 16.05
N PHE A 224 -9.83 -9.79 15.18
CA PHE A 224 -9.48 -9.99 13.78
C PHE A 224 -8.60 -8.84 13.26
N TYR A 225 -7.84 -9.12 12.19
CA TYR A 225 -7.01 -8.17 11.50
C TYR A 225 -6.89 -8.59 10.04
N ASP A 226 -7.56 -7.86 9.15
CA ASP A 226 -7.61 -8.15 7.73
C ASP A 226 -6.98 -7.04 6.91
N THR A 227 -6.51 -7.43 5.73
CA THR A 227 -5.99 -6.48 4.75
C THR A 227 -6.55 -6.76 3.36
N TYR A 228 -6.90 -5.70 2.66
CA TYR A 228 -7.47 -5.72 1.32
C TYR A 228 -6.56 -4.94 0.39
N SER A 229 -6.05 -5.58 -0.65
CA SER A 229 -5.42 -4.88 -1.75
C SER A 229 -6.51 -4.27 -2.62
N ILE A 230 -6.59 -2.95 -2.71
CA ILE A 230 -7.60 -2.22 -3.49
C ILE A 230 -6.93 -1.41 -4.59
N CYS A 231 -7.43 -1.54 -5.81
CA CYS A 231 -6.92 -0.85 -6.98
C CYS A 231 -8.04 -0.18 -7.78
N LYS A 232 -7.70 0.91 -8.49
CA LYS A 232 -8.57 1.53 -9.49
C LYS A 232 -7.79 1.68 -10.79
N LEU A 233 -8.16 0.89 -11.79
CA LEU A 233 -7.37 0.71 -13.00
C LEU A 233 -7.10 2.04 -13.74
N LYS A 234 -8.09 2.94 -13.77
CA LYS A 234 -7.95 4.30 -14.33
C LYS A 234 -6.92 5.16 -13.59
N VAL A 235 -6.79 5.00 -12.27
CA VAL A 235 -5.82 5.77 -11.48
C VAL A 235 -4.41 5.36 -11.86
N ILE A 236 -4.08 4.08 -11.70
CA ILE A 236 -2.72 3.60 -11.97
C ILE A 236 -2.33 3.82 -13.44
N TYR A 237 -3.26 3.66 -14.40
CA TYR A 237 -3.01 3.94 -15.81
C TYR A 237 -2.60 5.39 -16.08
N ASN A 238 -3.32 6.37 -15.51
CA ASN A 238 -3.02 7.79 -15.75
C ASN A 238 -1.76 8.25 -15.02
N VAL A 239 -1.54 7.76 -13.79
CA VAL A 239 -0.33 8.08 -13.03
C VAL A 239 0.91 7.50 -13.73
N ALA A 240 0.85 6.23 -14.16
CA ALA A 240 1.99 5.54 -14.76
C ALA A 240 2.54 6.25 -16.00
N LYS A 241 1.70 6.94 -16.77
CA LYS A 241 2.12 7.70 -17.96
C LYS A 241 3.16 8.79 -17.67
N THR A 242 3.19 9.32 -16.45
CA THR A 242 4.04 10.47 -16.09
C THR A 242 4.97 10.18 -14.92
N ARG A 243 4.55 9.28 -14.02
CA ARG A 243 5.27 8.88 -12.80
C ARG A 243 5.13 7.36 -12.58
N PRO A 244 5.71 6.51 -13.45
CA PRO A 244 5.63 5.06 -13.28
C PRO A 244 6.21 4.56 -11.95
N GLU A 245 7.17 5.28 -11.36
CA GLU A 245 7.71 5.03 -10.02
C GLU A 245 6.67 5.14 -8.90
N ALA A 246 5.53 5.81 -9.14
CA ALA A 246 4.42 5.85 -8.18
C ALA A 246 3.73 4.48 -8.01
N SER A 247 4.03 3.50 -8.87
CA SER A 247 3.58 2.12 -8.69
C SER A 247 4.06 1.49 -7.38
N ALA A 248 5.09 2.03 -6.72
CA ALA A 248 5.50 1.65 -5.36
C ALA A 248 4.39 1.86 -4.29
N PHE A 249 3.37 2.67 -4.58
CA PHE A 249 2.23 2.89 -3.70
C PHE A 249 1.01 2.02 -4.05
N ALA A 250 1.13 1.12 -5.03
CA ALA A 250 0.00 0.38 -5.58
C ALA A 250 0.20 -1.16 -5.54
N PRO A 251 -0.90 -1.91 -5.36
CA PRO A 251 -2.23 -1.43 -4.94
C PRO A 251 -2.22 -0.81 -3.53
N CYS A 252 -3.26 -0.04 -3.24
CA CYS A 252 -3.42 0.53 -1.90
C CYS A 252 -3.90 -0.58 -0.97
N THR A 253 -3.20 -0.79 0.14
CA THR A 253 -3.64 -1.76 1.15
C THR A 253 -4.56 -1.07 2.15
N THR A 254 -5.78 -1.59 2.28
CA THR A 254 -6.74 -1.19 3.30
C THR A 254 -6.62 -2.17 4.45
N MET A 255 -6.48 -1.66 5.67
CA MET A 255 -6.50 -2.48 6.87
C MET A 255 -7.87 -2.37 7.54
N VAL A 256 -8.33 -3.48 8.10
CA VAL A 256 -9.55 -3.55 8.92
C VAL A 256 -9.21 -4.40 10.15
N TYR A 257 -9.42 -3.89 11.35
CA TYR A 257 -9.13 -4.67 12.55
C TYR A 257 -10.05 -4.33 13.71
N LYS A 258 -10.12 -5.25 14.67
CA LYS A 258 -10.63 -5.01 16.00
C LYS A 258 -9.62 -5.48 17.03
N LYS A 259 -9.26 -4.61 17.98
CA LYS A 259 -8.50 -5.03 19.16
C LYS A 259 -9.40 -5.69 20.18
N LYS A 260 -8.86 -6.65 20.93
CA LYS A 260 -9.58 -7.38 21.99
C LYS A 260 -10.06 -6.47 23.13
N ASP A 261 -9.32 -5.41 23.42
CA ASP A 261 -9.59 -4.46 24.50
C ASP A 261 -10.39 -3.22 24.06
N GLU A 262 -10.84 -3.16 22.81
CA GLU A 262 -11.61 -2.05 22.25
C GLU A 262 -12.97 -2.53 21.73
N ASP A 263 -14.01 -1.71 21.91
CA ASP A 263 -15.40 -1.99 21.46
C ASP A 263 -15.72 -1.32 20.11
N LYS A 264 -14.77 -1.42 19.17
CA LYS A 264 -14.87 -0.79 17.85
C LYS A 264 -14.09 -1.54 16.78
N ILE A 265 -14.55 -1.45 15.54
CA ILE A 265 -13.81 -1.86 14.34
C ILE A 265 -13.13 -0.61 13.76
N VAL A 266 -11.86 -0.75 13.38
CA VAL A 266 -11.09 0.30 12.73
C VAL A 266 -10.82 -0.10 11.29
N VAL A 267 -11.12 0.79 10.34
CA VAL A 267 -10.72 0.66 8.94
C VAL A 267 -9.81 1.82 8.56
N GLY A 268 -8.80 1.57 7.75
CA GLY A 268 -7.98 2.64 7.21
C GLY A 268 -7.22 2.28 5.94
N PHE A 269 -6.86 3.29 5.18
CA PHE A 269 -6.16 3.16 3.92
C PHE A 269 -5.13 4.29 3.74
N PRO A 270 -4.06 4.07 2.95
CA PRO A 270 -3.10 5.12 2.66
C PRO A 270 -3.76 6.17 1.75
N ALA A 271 -3.73 7.43 2.17
CA ALA A 271 -4.33 8.51 1.40
C ALA A 271 -3.54 8.74 0.10
N VAL A 272 -4.23 9.14 -0.97
CA VAL A 272 -3.60 9.45 -2.27
C VAL A 272 -2.63 10.64 -2.19
N TYR A 273 -2.68 11.41 -1.12
CA TYR A 273 -1.77 12.53 -0.86
C TYR A 273 -0.31 12.07 -0.80
N ASN A 274 -0.06 10.81 -0.40
CA ASN A 274 1.24 10.18 -0.48
C ASN A 274 1.75 10.12 -1.91
N TRP A 275 0.91 9.69 -2.84
CA TRP A 275 1.25 9.63 -4.26
C TRP A 275 1.56 11.02 -4.80
N LEU A 276 0.70 11.99 -4.52
CA LEU A 276 0.85 13.37 -4.98
C LEU A 276 2.16 13.98 -4.49
N SER A 277 2.48 13.77 -3.22
CA SER A 277 3.65 14.31 -2.55
C SER A 277 4.95 13.60 -2.97
N SER A 278 5.03 12.30 -2.70
CA SER A 278 6.25 11.50 -2.82
C SER A 278 6.67 11.26 -4.27
N ALA A 279 5.72 10.93 -5.13
CA ALA A 279 5.98 10.74 -6.57
C ALA A 279 5.88 12.05 -7.36
N ARG A 280 5.65 13.19 -6.68
CA ARG A 280 5.60 14.53 -7.29
C ARG A 280 4.68 14.58 -8.52
N ILE A 281 3.44 14.15 -8.33
CA ILE A 281 2.44 14.10 -9.39
C ILE A 281 1.86 15.50 -9.59
N GLU A 282 2.29 16.14 -10.67
CA GLU A 282 1.84 17.49 -11.07
C GLU A 282 0.95 17.45 -12.32
N ASP A 283 0.90 16.31 -13.04
CA ASP A 283 0.00 16.14 -14.18
C ASP A 283 -1.45 16.24 -13.73
N LYS A 284 -2.22 17.11 -14.40
CA LYS A 284 -3.59 17.43 -14.01
C LYS A 284 -4.50 16.20 -14.06
N ASN A 285 -4.36 15.34 -15.08
CA ASN A 285 -5.23 14.18 -15.22
C ASN A 285 -4.93 13.14 -14.15
N ALA A 286 -3.64 12.86 -13.90
CA ALA A 286 -3.20 11.98 -12.82
C ALA A 286 -3.66 12.48 -11.44
N HIS A 287 -3.51 13.79 -11.19
CA HIS A 287 -3.99 14.42 -9.97
C HIS A 287 -5.51 14.29 -9.81
N ASP A 288 -6.29 14.63 -10.84
CA ASP A 288 -7.75 14.66 -10.77
C ASP A 288 -8.33 13.25 -10.56
N VAL A 289 -7.75 12.20 -11.18
CA VAL A 289 -8.20 10.82 -10.93
C VAL A 289 -7.84 10.30 -9.53
N LEU A 290 -6.67 10.67 -9.00
CA LEU A 290 -6.27 10.33 -7.63
C LEU A 290 -7.21 10.99 -6.61
N MET A 291 -7.43 12.30 -6.75
CA MET A 291 -8.32 13.03 -5.86
C MET A 291 -9.76 12.54 -5.94
N LYS A 292 -10.24 12.13 -7.12
CA LYS A 292 -11.55 11.48 -7.24
C LYS A 292 -11.56 10.14 -6.51
N ALA A 293 -10.52 9.31 -6.69
CA ALA A 293 -10.44 8.02 -6.01
C ALA A 293 -10.44 8.17 -4.49
N GLN A 294 -9.69 9.13 -3.93
CA GLN A 294 -9.73 9.45 -2.50
C GLN A 294 -11.15 9.77 -2.03
N LYS A 295 -11.85 10.67 -2.73
CA LYS A 295 -13.21 11.06 -2.36
C LYS A 295 -14.21 9.92 -2.46
N ASP A 296 -14.11 9.12 -3.53
CA ASP A 296 -14.96 7.94 -3.72
C ASP A 296 -14.73 6.96 -2.55
N PHE A 297 -13.47 6.70 -2.20
CA PHE A 297 -13.09 5.81 -1.09
C PHE A 297 -13.59 6.33 0.26
N GLU A 298 -13.37 7.61 0.56
CA GLU A 298 -13.87 8.26 1.78
C GLU A 298 -15.40 8.23 1.86
N SER A 299 -16.10 8.36 0.73
CA SER A 299 -17.57 8.27 0.70
C SER A 299 -18.02 6.86 1.09
N ILE A 300 -17.42 5.83 0.48
CA ILE A 300 -17.75 4.43 0.78
C ILE A 300 -17.51 4.14 2.25
N LEU A 301 -16.35 4.51 2.80
CA LEU A 301 -16.05 4.24 4.20
C LEU A 301 -16.99 4.99 5.15
N LYS A 302 -17.34 6.25 4.85
CA LYS A 302 -18.35 6.97 5.65
C LYS A 302 -19.69 6.25 5.62
N ASP A 303 -20.17 5.88 4.44
CA ASP A 303 -21.48 5.25 4.26
C ASP A 303 -21.61 3.90 5.00
N ILE A 304 -20.49 3.18 5.22
CA ILE A 304 -20.49 1.90 5.95
C ILE A 304 -20.17 2.04 7.44
N THR A 305 -19.59 3.17 7.89
CA THR A 305 -19.23 3.38 9.31
C THR A 305 -20.15 4.35 10.05
N GLU A 306 -20.96 5.16 9.35
CA GLU A 306 -21.86 6.19 9.91
C GLU A 306 -23.35 5.85 9.72
#